data_AF-A0A4R8HPP0-F1
#
_entry.id   AF-A0A4R8HPP0-F1
#
_cell.length_a   1.000
_cell.length_b   1.000
_cell.length_c   1.000
_cell.angle_alpha   90.00
_cell.angle_beta   90.00
_cell.angle_gamma   90.00
#
_symmetry.space_group_name_H-M   'P 1'
#
loop_
_entity.id
_entity.type
_entity.pdbx_description
1 polymer ?
#
loop_
_entity_poly.entity_id
_entity_poly.type
_entity_poly.pdbx_seq_one_letter_code
_entity_poly.pdbx_strand_id
1 'polypeptide(L)'
;MTYIGVLVDDQESVYAETLSSGALHFDAIDMTELTLLARKIIDKNPMIVALDYRLDEAPDGLNSEQTFKGSALGQHLRDIAVERPSRDFALVLVSAETKIKSLYRPDKTAHDLFDRVYVKEDINNYRERTRKQLVSLCKGYEKLRAADGYYDLHQLLDGIENDRPFIDVQELRTKVSEAKAPHVISRIVFGLIDRPGLLIEIEDVCAHLGIDIRHQDTIAKFLDTAGIRYTGIFGDGWKRWWLNRLEDWATTHFGRRATGLPASARAKILSDLTGECLEPARSPWNNSGEEFIAFACACCRRGTELRHSVAAFEPMLPRYATRRRICWDCIQTDRHESGDISFIVEDVDKELANKVKTRERSE
;
A
#
# COMPACT_ATOMS: atom_id res chain seq x y z
N MET A 1 3.34 11.12 -23.36
CA MET A 1 4.68 10.57 -23.04
C MET A 1 4.48 9.11 -22.68
N THR A 2 5.30 8.21 -23.22
CA THR A 2 5.19 6.77 -23.00
C THR A 2 6.47 6.32 -22.30
N TYR A 3 6.33 5.71 -21.12
CA TYR A 3 7.46 5.20 -20.36
C TYR A 3 7.96 3.88 -20.96
N ILE A 4 9.26 3.63 -20.80
CA ILE A 4 9.90 2.37 -21.20
C ILE A 4 10.03 1.49 -19.96
N GLY A 5 9.47 0.29 -20.04
CA GLY A 5 9.63 -0.80 -19.10
C GLY A 5 10.41 -1.95 -19.71
N VAL A 6 11.01 -2.78 -18.88
CA VAL A 6 11.65 -4.02 -19.30
C VAL A 6 11.01 -5.19 -18.57
N LEU A 7 10.67 -6.24 -19.30
CA LEU A 7 10.26 -7.53 -18.74
C LEU A 7 11.39 -8.53 -18.96
N VAL A 8 11.76 -9.22 -17.89
CA VAL A 8 12.61 -10.40 -17.94
C VAL A 8 11.77 -11.59 -17.50
N ASP A 9 11.50 -12.48 -18.44
CA ASP A 9 10.74 -13.72 -18.26
C ASP A 9 11.43 -14.78 -19.12
N ASP A 10 11.54 -16.00 -18.60
CA ASP A 10 12.21 -17.14 -19.23
C ASP A 10 11.29 -17.94 -20.15
N GLN A 11 9.97 -17.77 -20.05
CA GLN A 11 8.99 -18.61 -20.74
C GLN A 11 7.96 -17.83 -21.56
N GLU A 12 7.63 -16.58 -21.21
CA GLU A 12 6.44 -15.90 -21.76
C GLU A 12 6.66 -14.42 -22.12
N SER A 13 6.90 -14.12 -23.41
CA SER A 13 6.89 -12.75 -23.95
C SER A 13 5.50 -12.08 -23.92
N VAL A 14 4.43 -12.86 -23.76
CA VAL A 14 3.02 -12.41 -23.75
C VAL A 14 2.72 -11.48 -22.57
N TYR A 15 3.46 -11.59 -21.45
CA TYR A 15 3.26 -10.68 -20.32
C TYR A 15 3.70 -9.24 -20.62
N ALA A 16 4.63 -9.02 -21.55
CA ALA A 16 5.07 -7.67 -21.90
C ALA A 16 3.90 -6.85 -22.47
N GLU A 17 3.12 -7.43 -23.38
CA GLU A 17 1.89 -6.81 -23.90
C GLU A 17 0.84 -6.62 -22.81
N THR A 18 0.76 -7.57 -21.88
CA THR A 18 -0.21 -7.54 -20.79
C THR A 18 0.06 -6.43 -19.79
N LEU A 19 1.32 -6.18 -19.47
CA LEU A 19 1.75 -5.09 -18.59
C LEU A 19 1.77 -3.73 -19.31
N SER A 20 1.90 -3.73 -20.63
CA SER A 20 1.89 -2.53 -21.45
C SER A 20 0.53 -1.82 -21.45
N SER A 21 0.54 -0.50 -21.62
CA SER A 21 -0.62 0.38 -21.74
C SER A 21 -0.29 1.57 -22.65
N GLY A 22 -1.25 2.46 -22.92
CA GLY A 22 -0.98 3.66 -23.72
C GLY A 22 0.14 4.57 -23.13
N ALA A 23 0.40 4.49 -21.83
CA ALA A 23 1.40 5.31 -21.13
C ALA A 23 2.70 4.55 -20.77
N LEU A 24 2.77 3.24 -20.97
CA LEU A 24 3.91 2.40 -20.57
C LEU A 24 4.05 1.23 -21.55
N HIS A 25 5.21 1.08 -22.16
CA HIS A 25 5.52 -0.04 -23.05
C HIS A 25 6.61 -0.91 -22.42
N PHE A 26 6.38 -2.22 -22.35
CA PHE A 26 7.37 -3.19 -21.89
C PHE A 26 8.08 -3.85 -23.07
N ASP A 27 9.40 -3.80 -23.07
CA ASP A 27 10.25 -4.62 -23.92
C ASP A 27 10.59 -5.92 -23.19
N ALA A 28 10.31 -7.07 -23.81
CA ALA A 28 10.83 -8.34 -23.32
C ALA A 28 12.34 -8.47 -23.66
N ILE A 29 13.13 -8.96 -22.72
CA ILE A 29 14.55 -9.28 -22.93
C ILE A 29 14.78 -10.74 -22.58
N ASP A 30 15.38 -11.47 -23.51
CA ASP A 30 15.75 -12.87 -23.32
C ASP A 30 16.83 -13.03 -22.25
N MET A 31 16.74 -14.15 -21.54
CA MET A 31 17.69 -14.53 -20.50
C MET A 31 19.11 -14.69 -21.07
N THR A 32 20.08 -14.09 -20.37
CA THR A 32 21.52 -14.31 -20.58
C THR A 32 22.23 -14.34 -19.23
N GLU A 33 23.55 -14.53 -19.21
CA GLU A 33 24.35 -14.42 -17.99
C GLU A 33 24.03 -13.12 -17.21
N LEU A 34 23.97 -13.23 -15.88
CA LEU A 34 23.55 -12.19 -14.94
C LEU A 34 24.14 -10.80 -15.26
N THR A 35 25.47 -10.70 -15.39
CA THR A 35 26.17 -9.44 -15.61
C THR A 35 25.82 -8.82 -16.97
N LEU A 36 25.72 -9.65 -18.01
CA LEU A 36 25.37 -9.19 -19.35
C LEU A 36 23.90 -8.75 -19.41
N LEU A 37 23.01 -9.49 -18.77
CA LEU A 37 21.59 -9.17 -18.71
C LEU A 37 21.37 -7.84 -17.97
N ALA A 38 22.00 -7.65 -16.81
CA ALA A 38 21.90 -6.40 -16.06
C ALA A 38 22.37 -5.19 -16.89
N ARG A 39 23.48 -5.33 -17.63
CA ARG A 39 23.94 -4.28 -18.56
C ARG A 39 22.91 -3.98 -19.64
N LYS A 40 22.37 -5.00 -20.32
CA LYS A 40 21.32 -4.83 -21.33
C LYS A 40 20.09 -4.08 -20.78
N ILE A 41 19.67 -4.39 -19.55
CA ILE A 41 18.56 -3.70 -18.88
C ILE A 41 18.90 -2.23 -18.65
N ILE A 42 20.07 -1.95 -18.07
CA ILE A 42 20.49 -0.59 -17.72
C ILE A 42 20.70 0.29 -18.97
N ASP A 43 21.22 -0.28 -20.05
CA ASP A 43 21.48 0.44 -21.30
C ASP A 43 20.18 0.92 -21.97
N LYS A 44 19.05 0.22 -21.74
CA LYS A 44 17.72 0.69 -22.14
C LYS A 44 17.20 1.88 -21.30
N ASN A 45 17.84 2.18 -20.18
CA ASN A 45 17.43 3.22 -19.23
C ASN A 45 15.93 3.18 -18.86
N PRO A 46 15.39 2.01 -18.44
CA PRO A 46 13.96 1.85 -18.19
C PRO A 46 13.52 2.65 -16.97
N MET A 47 12.22 2.97 -16.89
CA MET A 47 11.59 3.51 -15.67
C MET A 47 11.11 2.42 -14.72
N ILE A 48 10.89 1.21 -15.25
CA ILE A 48 10.44 0.05 -14.50
C ILE A 48 11.01 -1.24 -15.08
N VAL A 49 11.36 -2.18 -14.21
CA VAL A 49 11.80 -3.52 -14.57
C VAL A 49 10.89 -4.51 -13.86
N ALA A 50 10.25 -5.39 -14.63
CA ALA A 50 9.49 -6.53 -14.14
C ALA A 50 10.33 -7.79 -14.30
N LEU A 51 10.55 -8.51 -13.20
CA LEU A 51 11.28 -9.77 -13.19
C LEU A 51 10.32 -10.90 -12.85
N ASP A 52 10.34 -11.99 -13.63
CA ASP A 52 9.77 -13.24 -13.15
C ASP A 52 10.58 -13.77 -11.95
N TYR A 53 9.91 -14.47 -11.04
CA TYR A 53 10.54 -15.03 -9.86
C TYR A 53 11.45 -16.23 -10.19
N ARG A 54 11.02 -17.09 -11.12
CA ARG A 54 11.65 -18.36 -11.47
C ARG A 54 12.45 -18.27 -12.76
N LEU A 55 13.36 -17.30 -12.83
CA LEU A 55 14.37 -17.21 -13.90
C LEU A 55 15.40 -18.38 -13.88
N ASP A 56 15.26 -19.32 -12.94
CA ASP A 56 16.12 -20.48 -12.78
C ASP A 56 15.63 -21.74 -13.53
N GLU A 57 14.43 -21.71 -14.13
CA GLU A 57 13.82 -22.83 -14.84
C GLU A 57 14.26 -22.90 -16.31
N ALA A 58 15.49 -23.38 -16.52
CA ALA A 58 16.05 -23.86 -17.80
C ALA A 58 15.64 -23.06 -19.07
N PRO A 59 16.11 -21.80 -19.21
CA PRO A 59 16.01 -21.10 -20.49
C PRO A 59 16.76 -21.88 -21.58
N ASP A 60 16.19 -22.00 -22.78
CA ASP A 60 16.83 -22.66 -23.91
C ASP A 60 18.24 -22.07 -24.16
N GLY A 61 19.28 -22.88 -24.01
CA GLY A 61 20.67 -22.51 -24.33
C GLY A 61 21.54 -21.99 -23.17
N LEU A 62 21.04 -21.94 -21.93
CA LEU A 62 21.85 -21.64 -20.73
C LEU A 62 22.12 -22.91 -19.90
N ASN A 63 23.36 -23.09 -19.43
CA ASN A 63 23.68 -24.17 -18.50
C ASN A 63 23.09 -23.88 -17.11
N SER A 64 22.81 -24.93 -16.32
CA SER A 64 22.26 -24.82 -14.96
C SER A 64 23.10 -23.97 -13.99
N GLU A 65 24.39 -23.78 -14.28
CA GLU A 65 25.29 -22.91 -13.51
C GLU A 65 25.14 -21.42 -13.86
N GLN A 66 24.45 -21.11 -14.97
CA GLN A 66 24.24 -19.76 -15.48
C GLN A 66 22.82 -19.25 -15.22
N THR A 67 21.93 -20.11 -14.71
CA THR A 67 20.58 -19.72 -14.30
C THR A 67 20.58 -19.15 -12.88
N PHE A 68 19.64 -18.27 -12.59
CA PHE A 68 19.56 -17.58 -11.30
C PHE A 68 18.12 -17.17 -11.02
N LYS A 69 17.76 -16.96 -9.75
CA LYS A 69 16.44 -16.44 -9.39
C LYS A 69 16.35 -14.94 -9.64
N GLY A 70 15.13 -14.43 -9.83
CA GLY A 70 14.89 -12.99 -10.01
C GLY A 70 15.48 -12.12 -8.89
N SER A 71 15.60 -12.64 -7.66
CA SER A 71 16.24 -11.95 -6.54
C SER A 71 17.74 -11.68 -6.75
N ALA A 72 18.48 -12.57 -7.40
CA ALA A 72 19.91 -12.37 -7.66
C ALA A 72 20.14 -11.22 -8.65
N LEU A 73 19.35 -11.18 -9.72
CA LEU A 73 19.34 -10.05 -10.65
C LEU A 73 18.87 -8.76 -9.99
N GLY A 74 17.81 -8.83 -9.18
CA GLY A 74 17.32 -7.69 -8.42
C GLY A 74 18.38 -7.07 -7.52
N GLN A 75 19.15 -7.87 -6.76
CA GLN A 75 20.25 -7.37 -5.95
C GLN A 75 21.31 -6.68 -6.80
N HIS A 76 21.76 -7.33 -7.87
CA HIS A 76 22.79 -6.77 -8.74
C HIS A 76 22.36 -5.44 -9.38
N LEU A 77 21.09 -5.33 -9.77
CA LEU A 77 20.51 -4.09 -10.29
C LEU A 77 20.45 -2.98 -9.22
N ARG A 78 20.13 -3.30 -7.97
CA ARG A 78 20.12 -2.33 -6.86
C ARG A 78 21.51 -1.82 -6.52
N ASP A 79 22.52 -2.69 -6.53
CA ASP A 79 23.91 -2.29 -6.30
C ASP A 79 24.35 -1.25 -7.33
N ILE A 80 24.05 -1.49 -8.61
CA ILE A 80 24.36 -0.53 -9.69
C ILE A 80 23.55 0.76 -9.56
N ALA A 81 22.30 0.68 -9.13
CA ALA A 81 21.44 1.84 -8.94
C ALA A 81 21.92 2.76 -7.80
N VAL A 82 22.53 2.21 -6.74
CA VAL A 82 23.15 3.01 -5.67
C VAL A 82 24.34 3.82 -6.21
N GLU A 83 25.12 3.27 -7.12
CA GLU A 83 26.24 3.99 -7.76
C GLU A 83 25.77 5.05 -8.78
N ARG A 84 24.56 4.90 -9.33
CA ARG A 84 23.97 5.80 -10.34
C ARG A 84 22.49 6.12 -10.04
N PRO A 85 22.19 6.90 -8.99
CA PRO A 85 20.80 7.18 -8.57
C PRO A 85 19.89 7.75 -9.67
N SER A 86 20.45 8.56 -10.58
CA SER A 86 19.72 9.12 -11.73
C SER A 86 19.25 8.08 -12.77
N ARG A 87 19.71 6.83 -12.67
CA ARG A 87 19.30 5.70 -13.50
C ARG A 87 18.55 4.60 -12.73
N ASP A 88 18.20 4.82 -11.47
CA ASP A 88 17.46 3.85 -10.65
C ASP A 88 16.00 3.72 -11.08
N PHE A 89 15.39 2.56 -11.02
CA PHE A 89 14.05 2.30 -11.56
C PHE A 89 13.18 1.54 -10.57
N ALA A 90 11.86 1.57 -10.81
CA ALA A 90 10.96 0.68 -10.10
C ALA A 90 11.31 -0.77 -10.45
N LEU A 91 11.50 -1.62 -9.45
CA LEU A 91 11.75 -3.03 -9.62
C LEU A 91 10.56 -3.81 -9.06
N VAL A 92 9.86 -4.53 -9.92
CA VAL A 92 8.68 -5.31 -9.55
C VAL A 92 8.91 -6.79 -9.81
N LEU A 93 8.40 -7.62 -8.91
CA LEU A 93 8.44 -9.06 -9.04
C LEU A 93 7.10 -9.56 -9.60
N VAL A 94 7.16 -10.45 -10.57
CA VAL A 94 6.01 -11.17 -11.12
C VAL A 94 6.16 -12.65 -10.78
N SER A 95 5.10 -13.30 -10.33
CA SER A 95 5.17 -14.72 -9.96
C SER A 95 3.83 -15.42 -10.17
N ALA A 96 3.88 -16.70 -10.54
CA ALA A 96 2.71 -17.57 -10.54
C ALA A 96 2.31 -18.03 -9.11
N GLU A 97 3.22 -17.94 -8.14
CA GLU A 97 2.98 -18.45 -6.78
C GLU A 97 2.19 -17.45 -5.93
N THR A 98 0.92 -17.77 -5.60
CA THR A 98 0.09 -16.91 -4.73
C THR A 98 0.69 -16.71 -3.33
N LYS A 99 1.41 -17.72 -2.82
CA LYS A 99 2.10 -17.68 -1.52
C LYS A 99 3.25 -16.69 -1.48
N ILE A 100 3.74 -16.20 -2.62
CA ILE A 100 4.86 -15.27 -2.65
C ILE A 100 4.54 -13.97 -1.89
N LYS A 101 3.28 -13.50 -1.92
CA LYS A 101 2.85 -12.33 -1.15
C LYS A 101 3.12 -12.46 0.35
N SER A 102 3.00 -13.68 0.89
CA SER A 102 3.28 -13.98 2.30
C SER A 102 4.78 -14.10 2.62
N LEU A 103 5.61 -14.41 1.63
CA LEU A 103 7.07 -14.49 1.75
C LEU A 103 7.72 -13.11 1.66
N TYR A 104 7.05 -12.15 1.02
CA TYR A 104 7.51 -10.77 0.83
C TYR A 104 6.73 -9.78 1.72
N ARG A 105 6.23 -10.23 2.89
CA ARG A 105 5.67 -9.32 3.91
C ARG A 105 6.74 -8.29 4.35
N PRO A 106 6.35 -7.07 4.80
CA PRO A 106 7.23 -5.99 5.25
C PRO A 106 8.39 -6.37 6.18
N ASP A 107 8.28 -7.52 6.86
CA ASP A 107 9.20 -7.95 7.90
C ASP A 107 10.17 -9.06 7.46
N LYS A 108 10.32 -9.33 6.14
CA LYS A 108 11.24 -10.36 5.60
C LYS A 108 12.29 -9.75 4.67
N THR A 109 13.55 -10.18 4.82
CA THR A 109 14.76 -9.67 4.14
C THR A 109 14.71 -9.70 2.60
N ALA A 110 13.96 -10.61 1.99
CA ALA A 110 13.79 -10.66 0.53
C ALA A 110 12.98 -9.47 -0.04
N HIS A 111 12.23 -8.75 0.80
CA HIS A 111 11.42 -7.61 0.39
C HIS A 111 12.25 -6.38 0.02
N ASP A 112 13.46 -6.24 0.54
CA ASP A 112 14.23 -5.01 0.34
C ASP A 112 14.57 -4.74 -1.14
N LEU A 113 14.53 -5.75 -2.00
CA LEU A 113 14.85 -5.60 -3.42
C LEU A 113 13.72 -4.99 -4.24
N PHE A 114 12.49 -5.48 -4.04
CA PHE A 114 11.35 -5.19 -4.92
C PHE A 114 10.42 -4.16 -4.31
N ASP A 115 10.04 -3.16 -5.11
CA ASP A 115 9.06 -2.15 -4.72
C ASP A 115 7.66 -2.77 -4.56
N ARG A 116 7.31 -3.70 -5.45
CA ARG A 116 6.00 -4.37 -5.52
C ARG A 116 6.12 -5.79 -6.04
N VAL A 117 5.15 -6.62 -5.65
CA VAL A 117 5.02 -8.02 -6.08
C VAL A 117 3.63 -8.22 -6.66
N TYR A 118 3.56 -8.79 -7.87
CA TYR A 118 2.33 -9.07 -8.59
C TYR A 118 2.22 -10.57 -8.86
N VAL A 119 1.02 -11.13 -8.64
CA VAL A 119 0.73 -12.52 -8.99
C VAL A 119 0.18 -12.54 -10.42
N LYS A 120 0.70 -13.43 -11.28
CA LYS A 120 0.33 -13.52 -12.72
C LYS A 120 -1.19 -13.59 -12.93
N GLU A 121 -1.89 -14.37 -12.10
CA GLU A 121 -3.35 -14.47 -12.11
C GLU A 121 -4.05 -13.12 -11.80
N ASP A 122 -3.57 -12.38 -10.80
CA ASP A 122 -4.12 -11.06 -10.45
C ASP A 122 -3.87 -10.01 -11.53
N ILE A 123 -2.75 -10.11 -12.25
CA ILE A 123 -2.44 -9.21 -13.37
C ILE A 123 -3.50 -9.35 -14.45
N ASN A 124 -3.95 -10.58 -14.73
CA ASN A 124 -4.99 -10.84 -15.71
C ASN A 124 -6.37 -10.40 -15.20
N ASN A 125 -6.71 -10.74 -13.96
CA ASN A 125 -8.02 -10.43 -13.37
C ASN A 125 -8.22 -8.93 -13.07
N TYR A 126 -7.13 -8.20 -12.75
CA TYR A 126 -7.16 -6.78 -12.36
C TYR A 126 -6.23 -5.93 -13.24
N ARG A 127 -6.24 -6.19 -14.55
CA ARG A 127 -5.31 -5.60 -15.52
C ARG A 127 -5.23 -4.08 -15.48
N GLU A 128 -6.38 -3.40 -15.43
CA GLU A 128 -6.42 -1.93 -15.39
C GLU A 128 -5.79 -1.37 -14.11
N ARG A 129 -6.10 -1.99 -12.96
CA ARG A 129 -5.51 -1.62 -11.67
C ARG A 129 -4.00 -1.80 -11.68
N THR A 130 -3.53 -2.97 -12.14
CA THR A 130 -2.10 -3.28 -12.24
C THR A 130 -1.38 -2.28 -13.15
N ARG A 131 -1.90 -2.04 -14.36
CA ARG A 131 -1.32 -1.06 -15.30
C ARG A 131 -1.26 0.34 -14.70
N LYS A 132 -2.31 0.77 -14.00
CA LYS A 132 -2.34 2.05 -13.30
C LYS A 132 -1.25 2.15 -12.23
N GLN A 133 -1.03 1.08 -11.46
CA GLN A 133 0.04 1.00 -10.47
C GLN A 133 1.44 1.04 -11.10
N LEU A 134 1.67 0.32 -12.20
CA LEU A 134 2.95 0.34 -12.92
C LEU A 134 3.26 1.72 -13.52
N VAL A 135 2.26 2.39 -14.10
CA VAL A 135 2.40 3.78 -14.59
C VAL A 135 2.68 4.74 -13.42
N SER A 136 1.99 4.56 -12.28
CA SER A 136 2.22 5.35 -11.08
C SER A 136 3.64 5.19 -10.54
N LEU A 137 4.20 3.98 -10.58
CA LEU A 137 5.60 3.70 -10.25
C LEU A 137 6.54 4.47 -11.19
N CYS A 138 6.31 4.43 -12.50
CA CYS A 138 7.12 5.17 -13.47
C CYS A 138 7.13 6.67 -13.20
N LYS A 139 5.95 7.28 -13.00
CA LYS A 139 5.82 8.70 -12.63
C LYS A 139 6.55 9.05 -11.33
N GLY A 140 6.45 8.16 -10.32
CA GLY A 140 7.13 8.34 -9.05
C GLY A 140 8.65 8.32 -9.22
N TYR A 141 9.18 7.32 -9.91
CA TYR A 141 10.62 7.19 -10.17
C TYR A 141 11.16 8.31 -11.07
N GLU A 142 10.36 8.86 -11.98
CA GLU A 142 10.77 10.03 -12.78
C GLU A 142 11.05 11.23 -11.88
N LYS A 143 10.15 11.51 -10.92
CA LYS A 143 10.34 12.56 -9.91
C LYS A 143 11.53 12.25 -8.98
N LEU A 144 11.69 11.00 -8.56
CA LEU A 144 12.78 10.61 -7.66
C LEU A 144 14.16 10.71 -8.33
N ARG A 145 14.28 10.30 -9.60
CA ARG A 145 15.52 10.47 -10.38
C ARG A 145 15.90 11.94 -10.52
N ALA A 146 14.91 12.81 -10.77
CA ALA A 146 15.13 14.24 -10.92
C ALA A 146 15.61 14.93 -9.63
N ALA A 147 15.36 14.33 -8.46
CA ALA A 147 15.85 14.81 -7.18
C ALA A 147 17.33 14.51 -6.93
N ASP A 148 17.95 13.64 -7.73
CA ASP A 148 19.39 13.35 -7.76
C ASP A 148 20.05 13.13 -6.38
N GLY A 149 19.40 12.34 -5.53
CA GLY A 149 19.90 12.02 -4.18
C GLY A 149 19.59 13.06 -3.10
N TYR A 150 18.87 14.14 -3.43
CA TYR A 150 18.40 15.17 -2.49
C TYR A 150 16.88 15.19 -2.41
N TYR A 151 16.35 14.45 -1.45
CA TYR A 151 14.91 14.23 -1.35
C TYR A 151 14.27 15.13 -0.30
N ASP A 152 13.23 15.86 -0.71
CA ASP A 152 12.30 16.52 0.19
C ASP A 152 11.01 15.69 0.27
N LEU A 153 10.79 15.03 1.41
CA LEU A 153 9.62 14.17 1.58
C LEU A 153 8.31 14.98 1.56
N HIS A 154 8.31 16.21 2.08
CA HIS A 154 7.12 17.08 2.06
C HIS A 154 6.71 17.38 0.63
N GLN A 155 7.68 17.74 -0.22
CA GLN A 155 7.43 17.97 -1.65
C GLN A 155 7.02 16.68 -2.39
N LEU A 156 7.69 15.56 -2.14
CA LEU A 156 7.40 14.29 -2.80
C LEU A 156 5.99 13.77 -2.49
N LEU A 157 5.52 14.01 -1.26
CA LEU A 157 4.17 13.67 -0.84
C LEU A 157 3.11 14.68 -1.31
N ASP A 158 3.49 15.78 -1.97
CA ASP A 158 2.58 16.87 -2.34
C ASP A 158 1.88 17.47 -1.10
N GLY A 159 2.68 17.66 -0.04
CA GLY A 159 2.24 18.22 1.22
C GLY A 159 1.98 19.74 1.14
N ILE A 160 1.04 20.22 1.94
CA ILE A 160 0.87 21.65 2.24
C ILE A 160 1.54 21.98 3.59
N GLU A 161 1.72 23.25 3.91
CA GLU A 161 2.38 23.67 5.15
C GLU A 161 1.77 23.04 6.41
N ASN A 162 0.44 22.89 6.46
CA ASN A 162 -0.25 22.27 7.58
C ASN A 162 0.06 20.77 7.74
N ASP A 163 0.56 20.09 6.72
CA ASP A 163 0.97 18.68 6.82
C ASP A 163 2.38 18.52 7.39
N ARG A 164 3.18 19.59 7.35
CA ARG A 164 4.61 19.55 7.68
C ARG A 164 4.89 18.99 9.08
N PRO A 165 4.15 19.33 10.15
CA PRO A 165 4.35 18.71 11.46
C PRO A 165 4.16 17.19 11.50
N PHE A 166 3.35 16.64 10.60
CA PHE A 166 3.06 15.21 10.51
C PHE A 166 4.06 14.45 9.63
N ILE A 167 4.72 15.16 8.70
CA ILE A 167 5.76 14.61 7.80
C ILE A 167 7.14 14.72 8.44
N ASP A 168 7.47 15.86 9.07
CA ASP A 168 8.78 16.18 9.66
C ASP A 168 9.01 15.52 11.03
N VAL A 169 8.56 14.28 11.18
CA VAL A 169 8.82 13.46 12.37
C VAL A 169 10.24 12.89 12.32
N GLN A 170 10.87 12.78 13.49
CA GLN A 170 12.28 12.38 13.61
C GLN A 170 12.60 11.09 12.84
N GLU A 171 11.74 10.07 12.92
CA GLU A 171 11.96 8.78 12.26
C GLU A 171 12.02 8.90 10.73
N LEU A 172 11.09 9.66 10.13
CA LEU A 172 11.07 9.89 8.68
C LEU A 172 12.25 10.75 8.24
N ARG A 173 12.55 11.83 8.98
CA ARG A 173 13.68 12.71 8.70
C ARG A 173 15.00 11.95 8.70
N THR A 174 15.24 11.07 9.68
CA THR A 174 16.44 10.22 9.71
C THR A 174 16.51 9.32 8.49
N LYS A 175 15.45 8.56 8.20
CA LYS A 175 15.39 7.64 7.05
C LYS A 175 15.63 8.36 5.71
N VAL A 176 15.04 9.54 5.53
CA VAL A 176 15.20 10.34 4.30
C VAL A 176 16.62 10.91 4.18
N SER A 177 17.22 11.35 5.29
CA SER A 177 18.59 11.90 5.27
C SER A 177 19.66 10.88 4.88
N GLU A 178 19.41 9.60 5.17
CA GLU A 178 20.29 8.47 4.83
C GLU A 178 20.04 7.94 3.41
N ALA A 179 18.89 8.27 2.79
CA ALA A 179 18.52 7.77 1.49
C ALA A 179 19.29 8.49 0.38
N LYS A 180 20.06 7.73 -0.42
CA LYS A 180 20.81 8.24 -1.58
C LYS A 180 20.27 7.78 -2.92
N ALA A 181 19.43 6.74 -2.94
CA ALA A 181 18.88 6.17 -4.16
C ALA A 181 17.33 6.24 -4.17
N PRO A 182 16.69 6.44 -5.34
CA PRO A 182 15.24 6.48 -5.49
C PRO A 182 14.49 5.34 -4.81
N HIS A 183 14.98 4.11 -4.92
CA HIS A 183 14.31 2.95 -4.33
C HIS A 183 14.27 2.94 -2.80
N VAL A 184 15.22 3.60 -2.14
CA VAL A 184 15.21 3.75 -0.68
C VAL A 184 14.07 4.68 -0.27
N ILE A 185 13.89 5.80 -0.98
CA ILE A 185 12.76 6.72 -0.76
C ILE A 185 11.44 6.07 -1.12
N SER A 186 11.40 5.32 -2.23
CA SER A 186 10.23 4.54 -2.64
C SER A 186 9.73 3.66 -1.49
N ARG A 187 10.64 2.96 -0.81
CA ARG A 187 10.33 2.13 0.36
C ARG A 187 9.77 2.93 1.54
N ILE A 188 10.32 4.12 1.81
CA ILE A 188 9.80 5.00 2.87
C ILE A 188 8.36 5.41 2.57
N VAL A 189 8.09 5.86 1.33
CA VAL A 189 6.74 6.28 0.93
C VAL A 189 5.78 5.11 0.91
N PHE A 190 6.19 3.93 0.47
CA PHE A 190 5.34 2.74 0.57
C PHE A 190 5.08 2.32 2.02
N GLY A 191 6.01 2.57 2.95
CA GLY A 191 5.76 2.45 4.37
C GLY A 191 4.61 3.34 4.87
N LEU A 192 4.42 4.52 4.26
CA LEU A 192 3.28 5.42 4.54
C LEU A 192 1.99 4.99 3.83
N ILE A 193 2.09 4.44 2.62
CA ILE A 193 0.93 4.01 1.82
C ILE A 193 0.35 2.67 2.33
N ASP A 194 1.21 1.74 2.77
CA ASP A 194 0.83 0.36 3.07
C ASP A 194 0.38 0.16 4.52
N ARG A 195 0.52 1.18 5.37
CA ARG A 195 0.14 1.15 6.79
C ARG A 195 -0.74 2.35 7.12
N PRO A 196 -1.87 2.17 7.82
CA PRO A 196 -2.68 3.29 8.25
C PRO A 196 -1.86 4.17 9.19
N GLY A 197 -2.05 5.49 9.11
CA GLY A 197 -1.29 6.48 9.86
C GLY A 197 -1.47 7.84 9.20
N LEU A 198 -0.36 8.45 8.75
CA LEU A 198 -0.40 9.70 8.00
C LEU A 198 -1.32 9.63 6.76
N LEU A 199 -1.23 8.52 6.02
CA LEU A 199 -2.08 8.22 4.89
C LEU A 199 -2.98 7.03 5.24
N ILE A 200 -4.25 7.11 4.86
CA ILE A 200 -5.26 6.10 5.17
C ILE A 200 -6.04 5.65 3.94
N GLU A 201 -6.61 4.45 4.00
CA GLU A 201 -7.47 3.89 2.94
C GLU A 201 -8.92 4.38 3.07
N ILE A 202 -9.76 4.15 2.06
CA ILE A 202 -11.15 4.65 2.06
C ILE A 202 -11.98 3.99 3.17
N GLU A 203 -11.63 2.77 3.54
CA GLU A 203 -12.23 2.03 4.64
C GLU A 203 -12.03 2.74 5.97
N ASP A 204 -10.80 3.19 6.23
CA ASP A 204 -10.44 3.93 7.43
C ASP A 204 -11.12 5.30 7.43
N VAL A 205 -11.18 5.97 6.27
CA VAL A 205 -11.91 7.24 6.10
C VAL A 205 -13.39 7.06 6.44
N CYS A 206 -14.06 6.05 5.88
CA CYS A 206 -15.48 5.80 6.13
C CYS A 206 -15.72 5.49 7.62
N ALA A 207 -14.87 4.65 8.23
CA ALA A 207 -14.96 4.35 9.65
C ALA A 207 -14.76 5.60 10.53
N HIS A 208 -13.75 6.41 10.24
CA HIS A 208 -13.46 7.66 10.96
C HIS A 208 -14.64 8.65 10.87
N LEU A 209 -15.27 8.74 9.69
CA LEU A 209 -16.47 9.53 9.46
C LEU A 209 -17.75 8.89 9.98
N GLY A 210 -17.73 7.63 10.41
CA GLY A 210 -18.90 6.89 10.88
C GLY A 210 -19.91 6.55 9.79
N ILE A 211 -19.44 6.38 8.55
CA ILE A 211 -20.26 6.06 7.38
C ILE A 211 -20.08 4.59 7.01
N ASP A 212 -21.17 3.94 6.63
CA ASP A 212 -21.12 2.58 6.10
C ASP A 212 -20.29 2.53 4.82
N ILE A 213 -19.42 1.52 4.72
CA ILE A 213 -18.47 1.37 3.61
C ILE A 213 -19.14 1.29 2.24
N ARG A 214 -20.43 0.93 2.16
CA ARG A 214 -21.21 0.94 0.91
C ARG A 214 -21.28 2.34 0.27
N HIS A 215 -21.12 3.41 1.04
CA HIS A 215 -21.10 4.79 0.55
C HIS A 215 -19.69 5.30 0.20
N GLN A 216 -18.68 4.43 0.12
CA GLN A 216 -17.29 4.81 -0.12
C GLN A 216 -17.09 5.69 -1.36
N ASP A 217 -17.82 5.45 -2.46
CA ASP A 217 -17.63 6.22 -3.69
C ASP A 217 -18.14 7.65 -3.55
N THR A 218 -19.25 7.85 -2.83
CA THR A 218 -19.81 9.18 -2.54
C THR A 218 -18.85 9.96 -1.64
N ILE A 219 -18.38 9.33 -0.56
CA ILE A 219 -17.42 9.94 0.37
C ILE A 219 -16.09 10.24 -0.34
N ALA A 220 -15.58 9.31 -1.13
CA ALA A 220 -14.36 9.51 -1.89
C ALA A 220 -14.46 10.72 -2.82
N LYS A 221 -15.55 10.86 -3.59
CA LYS A 221 -15.75 12.02 -4.47
C LYS A 221 -15.82 13.34 -3.69
N PHE A 222 -16.52 13.33 -2.57
CA PHE A 222 -16.69 14.51 -1.72
C PHE A 222 -15.37 14.96 -1.07
N LEU A 223 -14.53 14.02 -0.62
CA LEU A 223 -13.23 14.35 -0.03
C LEU A 223 -12.17 14.69 -1.08
N ASP A 224 -12.31 14.16 -2.29
CA ASP A 224 -11.48 14.55 -3.44
C ASP A 224 -11.71 16.05 -3.75
N THR A 225 -12.96 16.54 -3.74
CA THR A 225 -13.25 17.98 -3.95
C THR A 225 -12.83 18.86 -2.76
N ALA A 226 -12.77 18.29 -1.55
CA ALA A 226 -12.29 18.98 -0.35
C ALA A 226 -10.75 19.06 -0.25
N GLY A 227 -9.99 18.52 -1.22
CA GLY A 227 -8.52 18.57 -1.21
C GLY A 227 -7.85 17.67 -0.16
N ILE A 228 -8.57 16.65 0.32
CA ILE A 228 -8.09 15.73 1.38
C ILE A 228 -7.37 14.52 0.77
N ARG A 229 -7.65 14.20 -0.49
CA ARG A 229 -7.00 13.10 -1.21
C ARG A 229 -5.49 13.33 -1.32
N TYR A 230 -4.74 12.24 -1.16
CA TYR A 230 -3.31 12.19 -1.42
C TYR A 230 -3.00 12.15 -2.92
N THR A 231 -2.12 13.05 -3.36
CA THR A 231 -1.74 13.29 -4.76
C THR A 231 -0.23 13.22 -4.99
N GLY A 232 0.56 12.95 -3.94
CA GLY A 232 2.01 12.77 -4.02
C GLY A 232 2.43 11.55 -4.85
N ILE A 233 3.74 11.27 -4.85
CA ILE A 233 4.28 10.13 -5.61
C ILE A 233 3.54 8.83 -5.25
N PHE A 234 3.32 8.02 -6.28
CA PHE A 234 2.55 6.78 -6.22
C PHE A 234 1.02 6.93 -5.99
N GLY A 235 0.49 8.12 -5.67
CA GLY A 235 -0.92 8.32 -5.33
C GLY A 235 -1.94 7.96 -6.42
N ASP A 236 -1.52 7.95 -7.69
CA ASP A 236 -2.36 7.50 -8.81
C ASP A 236 -2.67 5.99 -8.73
N GLY A 237 -1.69 5.20 -8.31
CA GLY A 237 -1.75 3.74 -8.23
C GLY A 237 -2.30 3.23 -6.91
N TRP A 238 -2.08 3.96 -5.82
CA TRP A 238 -2.58 3.64 -4.47
C TRP A 238 -3.33 4.84 -3.92
N LYS A 239 -4.65 4.85 -4.12
CA LYS A 239 -5.51 5.95 -3.65
C LYS A 239 -5.48 5.99 -2.11
N ARG A 240 -5.13 7.16 -1.56
CA ARG A 240 -5.05 7.43 -0.12
C ARG A 240 -5.63 8.80 0.19
N TRP A 241 -5.86 9.05 1.48
CA TRP A 241 -6.27 10.34 2.02
C TRP A 241 -5.37 10.71 3.18
N TRP A 242 -5.15 12.02 3.35
CA TRP A 242 -4.41 12.57 4.48
C TRP A 242 -5.26 12.49 5.75
N LEU A 243 -4.79 11.77 6.76
CA LEU A 243 -5.53 11.65 8.03
C LEU A 243 -5.63 13.00 8.75
N ASN A 244 -4.55 13.76 8.85
CA ASN A 244 -4.56 15.07 9.50
C ASN A 244 -5.53 16.05 8.83
N ARG A 245 -5.55 16.10 7.49
CA ARG A 245 -6.50 16.94 6.75
C ARG A 245 -7.93 16.48 6.97
N LEU A 246 -8.17 15.17 7.02
CA LEU A 246 -9.48 14.61 7.35
C LEU A 246 -9.93 14.99 8.77
N GLU A 247 -9.03 14.94 9.75
CA GLU A 247 -9.33 15.30 11.14
C GLU A 247 -9.65 16.78 11.31
N ASP A 248 -8.88 17.67 10.66
CA ASP A 248 -9.13 19.12 10.66
C ASP A 248 -10.47 19.44 9.98
N TRP A 249 -10.72 18.82 8.82
CA TRP A 249 -11.97 18.94 8.09
C TRP A 249 -13.15 18.44 8.93
N ALA A 250 -13.05 17.23 9.49
CA ALA A 250 -14.11 16.64 10.30
C ALA A 250 -14.38 17.46 11.56
N THR A 251 -13.34 17.99 12.22
CA THR A 251 -13.50 18.84 13.40
C THR A 251 -14.26 20.12 13.07
N THR A 252 -14.00 20.71 11.91
CA THR A 252 -14.71 21.91 11.42
C THR A 252 -16.20 21.65 11.24
N HIS A 253 -16.57 20.50 10.66
CA HIS A 253 -17.97 20.18 10.37
C HIS A 253 -18.74 19.55 11.53
N PHE A 254 -18.07 18.81 12.40
CA PHE A 254 -18.67 18.15 13.57
C PHE A 254 -18.62 19.01 14.83
N GLY A 255 -17.86 20.11 14.83
CA GLY A 255 -17.64 20.99 15.98
C GLY A 255 -16.81 20.36 17.11
N ARG A 256 -16.28 19.15 16.89
CA ARG A 256 -15.40 18.37 17.78
C ARG A 256 -14.76 17.23 16.98
N ARG A 257 -13.84 16.49 17.61
CA ARG A 257 -13.25 15.29 16.99
C ARG A 257 -14.32 14.30 16.57
N ALA A 258 -14.22 13.76 15.34
CA ALA A 258 -15.17 12.82 14.77
C ALA A 258 -15.44 11.63 15.70
N THR A 259 -14.39 10.99 16.19
CA THR A 259 -14.45 9.80 17.05
C THR A 259 -15.05 10.07 18.43
N GLY A 260 -15.34 11.33 18.78
CA GLY A 260 -16.11 11.73 19.97
C GLY A 260 -17.62 11.84 19.75
N LEU A 261 -18.12 11.44 18.58
CA LEU A 261 -19.55 11.37 18.25
C LEU A 261 -19.94 9.93 17.87
N PRO A 262 -21.18 9.51 18.14
CA PRO A 262 -21.74 8.29 17.57
C PRO A 262 -21.73 8.30 16.03
N ALA A 263 -21.57 7.13 15.42
CA ALA A 263 -21.58 7.00 13.96
C ALA A 263 -22.89 7.51 13.33
N SER A 264 -24.04 7.26 13.96
CA SER A 264 -25.36 7.77 13.58
C SER A 264 -25.41 9.30 13.50
N ALA A 265 -24.85 9.98 14.50
CA ALA A 265 -24.79 11.43 14.54
C ALA A 265 -23.91 12.00 13.41
N ARG A 266 -22.73 11.39 13.19
CA ARG A 266 -21.85 11.81 12.08
C ARG A 266 -22.48 11.58 10.72
N ALA A 267 -23.12 10.42 10.51
CA ALA A 267 -23.78 10.11 9.26
C ALA A 267 -24.92 11.07 8.93
N LYS A 268 -25.68 11.48 9.95
CA LYS A 268 -26.71 12.52 9.80
C LYS A 268 -26.10 13.85 9.35
N ILE A 269 -25.08 14.35 10.06
CA ILE A 269 -24.41 15.61 9.71
C ILE A 269 -23.87 15.57 8.28
N LEU A 270 -23.26 14.45 7.89
CA LEU A 270 -22.72 14.28 6.54
C LEU A 270 -23.82 14.15 5.48
N SER A 271 -24.95 13.52 5.79
CA SER A 271 -26.10 13.48 4.89
C SER A 271 -26.62 14.89 4.62
N ASP A 272 -26.74 15.70 5.67
CA ASP A 272 -27.18 17.10 5.56
C ASP A 272 -26.18 17.94 4.73
N LEU A 273 -24.88 17.70 4.89
CA LEU A 273 -23.81 18.41 4.16
C LEU A 273 -23.70 18.00 2.69
N THR A 274 -23.89 16.72 2.39
CA THR A 274 -23.72 16.18 1.04
C THR A 274 -25.02 16.23 0.21
N GLY A 275 -26.18 16.32 0.87
CA GLY A 275 -27.48 16.14 0.23
C GLY A 275 -27.80 14.68 -0.12
N GLU A 276 -26.96 13.74 0.32
CA GLU A 276 -27.09 12.30 0.05
C GLU A 276 -27.56 11.56 1.31
N CYS A 277 -28.31 10.47 1.13
CA CYS A 277 -28.72 9.63 2.26
C CYS A 277 -27.56 8.69 2.64
N LEU A 278 -26.80 9.03 3.67
CA LEU A 278 -25.66 8.24 4.13
C LEU A 278 -26.03 7.40 5.35
N GLU A 279 -25.88 6.08 5.24
CA GLU A 279 -26.11 5.17 6.35
C GLU A 279 -24.91 5.18 7.31
N PRO A 280 -25.16 5.11 8.63
CA PRO A 280 -24.08 5.05 9.61
C PRO A 280 -23.36 3.70 9.57
N ALA A 281 -22.05 3.74 9.83
CA ALA A 281 -21.30 2.55 10.15
C ALA A 281 -21.89 1.91 11.42
N ARG A 282 -22.20 0.62 11.33
CA ARG A 282 -22.73 -0.15 12.46
C ARG A 282 -21.64 -1.03 13.04
N SER A 283 -21.59 -1.13 14.35
CA SER A 283 -20.65 -2.02 15.02
C SER A 283 -20.83 -3.47 14.54
N PRO A 284 -19.74 -4.14 14.14
CA PRO A 284 -19.78 -5.55 13.78
C PRO A 284 -20.27 -6.47 14.91
N TRP A 285 -20.20 -6.01 16.16
CA TRP A 285 -20.54 -6.81 17.33
C TRP A 285 -22.02 -6.74 17.69
N ASN A 286 -22.57 -5.54 17.85
CA ASN A 286 -23.94 -5.32 18.33
C ASN A 286 -24.88 -4.67 17.29
N ASN A 287 -24.39 -4.38 16.08
CA ASN A 287 -25.14 -3.73 14.99
C ASN A 287 -25.65 -2.31 15.30
N SER A 288 -25.15 -1.69 16.37
CA SER A 288 -25.52 -0.34 16.78
C SER A 288 -24.79 0.71 15.94
N GLY A 289 -25.53 1.74 15.51
CA GLY A 289 -24.97 2.97 14.96
C GLY A 289 -24.62 4.01 16.03
N GLU A 290 -24.95 3.73 17.29
CA GLU A 290 -24.67 4.63 18.42
C GLU A 290 -23.23 4.49 18.96
N GLU A 291 -22.44 3.59 18.37
CA GLU A 291 -21.05 3.37 18.76
C GLU A 291 -20.12 4.48 18.28
N PHE A 292 -19.04 4.68 19.05
CA PHE A 292 -17.92 5.53 18.68
C PHE A 292 -16.96 4.78 17.74
N ILE A 293 -17.46 4.46 16.55
CA ILE A 293 -16.66 3.86 15.47
C ILE A 293 -15.49 4.80 15.15
N ALA A 294 -14.29 4.26 15.00
CA ALA A 294 -13.09 5.09 14.84
C ALA A 294 -12.11 4.62 13.77
N PHE A 295 -12.11 3.33 13.43
CA PHE A 295 -11.16 2.72 12.50
C PHE A 295 -11.78 1.53 11.80
N ALA A 296 -11.22 1.13 10.66
CA ALA A 296 -11.66 -0.08 9.97
C ALA A 296 -11.02 -1.33 10.59
N CYS A 297 -11.79 -2.41 10.64
CA CYS A 297 -11.26 -3.72 11.00
C CYS A 297 -10.26 -4.19 9.93
N ALA A 298 -9.07 -4.61 10.36
CA ALA A 298 -8.01 -5.11 9.49
C ALA A 298 -8.44 -6.32 8.65
N CYS A 299 -9.40 -7.12 9.15
CA CYS A 299 -9.87 -8.33 8.49
C CYS A 299 -11.09 -8.07 7.58
N CYS A 300 -12.18 -7.53 8.14
CA CYS A 300 -13.43 -7.38 7.39
C CYS A 300 -13.64 -5.99 6.77
N ARG A 301 -12.73 -5.03 7.01
CA ARG A 301 -12.79 -3.66 6.47
C ARG A 301 -13.99 -2.83 6.91
N ARG A 302 -14.90 -3.37 7.73
CA ARG A 302 -16.01 -2.64 8.35
C ARG A 302 -15.49 -1.74 9.47
N GLY A 303 -16.11 -0.58 9.64
CA GLY A 303 -15.83 0.30 10.78
C GLY A 303 -16.10 -0.41 12.11
N THR A 304 -15.23 -0.20 13.10
CA THR A 304 -15.40 -0.69 14.46
C THR A 304 -14.84 0.30 15.49
N GLU A 305 -15.17 0.04 16.74
CA GLU A 305 -14.90 0.82 17.93
C GLU A 305 -13.85 0.14 18.83
N LEU A 306 -13.22 0.91 19.70
CA LEU A 306 -12.15 0.40 20.56
C LEU A 306 -12.63 -0.73 21.48
N ARG A 307 -13.82 -0.58 22.07
CA ARG A 307 -14.36 -1.53 23.06
C ARG A 307 -14.64 -2.93 22.49
N HIS A 308 -14.93 -3.04 21.19
CA HIS A 308 -15.24 -4.31 20.51
C HIS A 308 -14.17 -4.68 19.48
N SER A 309 -12.91 -4.38 19.79
CA SER A 309 -11.78 -4.77 18.96
C SER A 309 -10.54 -5.12 19.77
N VAL A 310 -9.68 -5.95 19.20
CA VAL A 310 -8.35 -6.27 19.73
C VAL A 310 -7.27 -5.73 18.78
N ALA A 311 -6.09 -5.46 19.30
CA ALA A 311 -4.94 -5.04 18.52
C ALA A 311 -4.41 -6.18 17.67
N ALA A 312 -4.08 -5.89 16.40
CA ALA A 312 -3.24 -6.77 15.61
C ALA A 312 -1.78 -6.57 16.01
N PHE A 313 -1.04 -7.67 16.14
CA PHE A 313 0.40 -7.68 16.36
C PHE A 313 1.12 -7.23 15.09
N GLU A 314 1.94 -6.19 15.21
CA GLU A 314 2.80 -5.67 14.15
C GLU A 314 4.22 -5.49 14.71
N PRO A 315 5.18 -6.41 14.43
CA PRO A 315 6.45 -6.49 15.16
C PRO A 315 7.32 -5.23 15.00
N MET A 316 7.22 -4.56 13.85
CA MET A 316 7.97 -3.35 13.54
C MET A 316 6.99 -2.22 13.16
N LEU A 317 6.14 -1.79 14.10
CA LEU A 317 5.22 -0.67 13.89
C LEU A 317 5.96 0.69 13.98
N PRO A 318 6.06 1.47 12.89
CA PRO A 318 6.66 2.80 12.93
C PRO A 318 5.87 3.76 13.81
N ARG A 319 6.51 4.80 14.34
CA ARG A 319 5.85 5.77 15.24
C ARG A 319 4.79 6.63 14.56
N TYR A 320 4.90 6.78 13.24
CA TYR A 320 3.94 7.52 12.41
C TYR A 320 2.76 6.65 11.93
N ALA A 321 2.76 5.35 12.23
CA ALA A 321 1.70 4.43 11.85
C ALA A 321 0.70 4.23 13.01
N THR A 322 -0.56 4.05 12.65
CA THR A 322 -1.61 3.63 13.57
C THR A 322 -1.66 2.11 13.61
N ARG A 323 -1.77 1.56 14.83
CA ARG A 323 -1.90 0.12 15.00
C ARG A 323 -3.22 -0.38 14.41
N ARG A 324 -3.16 -1.42 13.58
CA ARG A 324 -4.35 -2.10 13.07
C ARG A 324 -5.13 -2.79 14.18
N ARG A 325 -6.44 -2.88 14.01
CA ARG A 325 -7.33 -3.54 14.97
C ARG A 325 -8.26 -4.55 14.29
N ILE A 326 -8.62 -5.58 15.03
CA ILE A 326 -9.47 -6.69 14.59
C ILE A 326 -10.75 -6.61 15.42
N CYS A 327 -11.91 -6.47 14.76
CA CYS A 327 -13.19 -6.45 15.48
C CYS A 327 -13.49 -7.82 16.10
N TRP A 328 -14.25 -7.83 17.20
CA TRP A 328 -14.62 -9.06 17.91
C TRP A 328 -15.39 -10.05 17.05
N ASP A 329 -16.18 -9.58 16.09
CA ASP A 329 -16.83 -10.46 15.10
C ASP A 329 -15.80 -11.28 14.30
N CYS A 330 -14.70 -10.67 13.84
CA CYS A 330 -13.64 -11.38 13.12
C CYS A 330 -12.79 -12.30 14.01
N ILE A 331 -12.76 -12.02 15.32
CA ILE A 331 -12.18 -12.95 16.31
C ILE A 331 -13.09 -14.16 16.50
N GLN A 332 -14.40 -13.94 16.69
CA GLN A 332 -15.36 -15.01 16.95
C GLN A 332 -15.56 -15.93 15.74
N THR A 333 -15.47 -15.41 14.52
CA THR A 333 -15.61 -16.21 13.29
C THR A 333 -14.27 -16.67 12.71
N ASP A 334 -13.16 -16.56 13.46
CA ASP A 334 -11.80 -16.93 13.03
C ASP A 334 -11.37 -16.34 11.68
N ARG A 335 -11.94 -15.20 11.28
CA ARG A 335 -11.62 -14.54 9.99
C ARG A 335 -10.19 -14.00 9.97
N HIS A 336 -9.68 -13.63 11.15
CA HIS A 336 -8.31 -13.17 11.31
C HIS A 336 -7.26 -14.27 11.09
N GLU A 337 -7.64 -15.55 11.22
CA GLU A 337 -6.76 -16.70 10.99
C GLU A 337 -6.86 -17.20 9.54
N SER A 338 -8.04 -17.10 8.92
CA SER A 338 -8.39 -17.76 7.65
C SER A 338 -8.41 -16.87 6.40
N GLY A 339 -8.24 -15.55 6.55
CA GLY A 339 -8.25 -14.61 5.41
C GLY A 339 -6.97 -14.62 4.57
N ASP A 340 -7.01 -13.99 3.39
CA ASP A 340 -5.85 -13.77 2.49
C ASP A 340 -4.66 -13.16 3.23
N ILE A 341 -4.96 -12.33 4.23
CA ILE A 341 -3.99 -11.80 5.19
C ILE A 341 -4.41 -12.27 6.58
N SER A 342 -3.70 -13.28 7.08
CA SER A 342 -3.79 -13.66 8.49
C SER A 342 -3.11 -12.61 9.37
N PHE A 343 -3.82 -12.21 10.43
CA PHE A 343 -3.36 -11.30 11.47
C PHE A 343 -3.23 -12.04 12.79
N ILE A 344 -2.13 -11.81 13.49
CA ILE A 344 -1.90 -12.34 14.83
C ILE A 344 -2.45 -11.31 15.84
N VAL A 345 -3.15 -11.76 16.87
CA VAL A 345 -3.60 -10.89 17.97
C VAL A 345 -2.40 -10.55 18.86
N GLU A 346 -2.29 -9.27 19.24
CA GLU A 346 -1.28 -8.78 20.19
C GLU A 346 -1.35 -9.55 21.52
N ASP A 347 -0.19 -9.85 22.12
CA ASP A 347 -0.10 -10.68 23.33
C ASP A 347 -0.97 -10.16 24.47
N VAL A 348 -1.01 -8.83 24.65
CA VAL A 348 -1.79 -8.17 25.71
C VAL A 348 -3.31 -8.37 25.55
N ASP A 349 -3.78 -8.64 24.34
CA ASP A 349 -5.21 -8.82 24.04
C ASP A 349 -5.60 -10.30 23.86
N LYS A 350 -4.65 -11.26 23.96
CA LYS A 350 -4.91 -12.69 23.73
C LYS A 350 -5.97 -13.28 24.66
N GLU A 351 -5.92 -12.94 25.95
CA GLU A 351 -6.91 -13.43 26.91
C GLU A 351 -8.31 -12.91 26.57
N LEU A 352 -8.40 -11.63 26.20
CA LEU A 352 -9.66 -11.02 25.75
C LEU A 352 -10.17 -11.69 24.47
N ALA A 353 -9.31 -11.91 23.48
CA ALA A 353 -9.69 -12.58 22.24
C ALA A 353 -10.25 -14.00 22.49
N ASN A 354 -9.64 -14.77 23.40
CA ASN A 354 -10.15 -16.09 23.79
C ASN A 354 -11.53 -16.01 24.46
N LYS A 355 -11.75 -15.03 25.34
CA LYS A 355 -13.06 -14.80 25.97
C LYS A 355 -14.13 -14.41 24.96
N VAL A 356 -13.77 -13.64 23.93
CA VAL A 356 -14.70 -13.21 22.87
C VAL A 356 -15.23 -14.39 22.06
N LYS A 357 -14.42 -15.44 21.83
CA LYS A 357 -14.85 -16.61 21.03
C LYS A 357 -16.11 -17.30 21.59
N THR A 358 -16.28 -17.31 22.91
CA THR A 358 -17.43 -17.93 23.59
C THR A 358 -18.49 -16.94 24.06
N ARG A 359 -18.31 -15.64 23.78
CA ARG A 359 -19.20 -14.59 24.28
C ARG A 359 -20.44 -14.47 23.41
N GLU A 360 -21.62 -14.37 24.03
CA GLU A 360 -22.84 -14.00 23.33
C GLU A 360 -22.75 -12.56 22.84
N ARG A 361 -23.28 -12.31 21.64
CA ARG A 361 -23.36 -10.96 21.07
C ARG A 361 -24.47 -10.19 21.78
N SER A 362 -24.13 -9.56 22.88
CA SER A 362 -24.97 -8.57 23.58
C SER A 362 -24.31 -7.19 23.57
N GLU A 363 -25.10 -6.17 23.90
CA GLU A 363 -24.86 -4.71 23.72
C GLU A 363 -23.44 -4.19 23.97
#